data_AF-Q4T5P8-F1
#
_entry.id   AF-Q4T5P8-F1
#
_cell.length_a   1.000
_cell.length_b   1.000
_cell.length_c   1.000
_cell.angle_alpha   90.00
_cell.angle_beta   90.00
_cell.angle_gamma   90.00
#
_symmetry.space_group_name_H-M   'P 1'
#
loop_
_entity.id
_entity.type
_entity.pdbx_description
1 polymer ?
#
loop_
_entity_poly.entity_id
_entity_poly.type
_entity_poly.pdbx_seq_one_letter_code
_entity_poly.pdbx_strand_id
1 'polypeptide(L)'
;KYSLTESYRILQLPAEGNKSAAQVKDAYLRLAKLYHPDSGTPTADAELFAKVEEAYRAVLTHQRKTKQSCQGKTTEEEETRQATLAHRHYLSYEGVGSGTLFQRENQYRQIRVNRAAEKVLDYRQREHERAAAAEGELVERDVRQRSHKIKITQAVERLVEDLIQESMARGDFRNLSGAGKPLTKFEDNPYADPMTHNLNRILTDNGYQPPWVVTQRDIREAIAHIRKKLLVSRARLGDPMTPIEQSQWKQLCEFVQEELVKLNKMVDSYNLIVPLLTMQMVHFSLSREMDRAVKG
;
A
#
# COMPACT_ATOMS: atom_id res chain seq x y z
N LYS A 1 -41.45 57.41 -15.34
CA LYS A 1 -41.01 56.04 -15.70
C LYS A 1 -40.06 56.18 -16.88
N TYR A 2 -38.78 55.86 -16.68
CA TYR A 2 -37.75 56.02 -17.72
C TYR A 2 -38.01 55.07 -18.90
N SER A 3 -37.75 55.56 -20.11
CA SER A 3 -37.76 54.72 -21.30
C SER A 3 -36.61 53.70 -21.25
N LEU A 4 -36.72 52.55 -21.93
CA LEU A 4 -35.71 51.48 -21.84
C LEU A 4 -34.31 51.94 -22.29
N THR A 5 -34.24 52.75 -23.33
CA THR A 5 -33.00 53.33 -23.85
C THR A 5 -32.38 54.29 -22.84
N GLU A 6 -33.21 55.07 -22.15
CA GLU A 6 -32.80 55.98 -21.10
C GLU A 6 -32.31 55.24 -19.84
N SER A 7 -32.97 54.15 -19.45
CA SER A 7 -32.51 53.27 -18.37
C SER A 7 -31.12 52.67 -18.67
N TYR A 8 -30.84 52.30 -19.92
CA TYR A 8 -29.49 51.86 -20.30
C TYR A 8 -28.47 52.99 -20.29
N ARG A 9 -28.86 54.20 -20.68
CA ARG A 9 -27.99 55.39 -20.64
C ARG A 9 -27.63 55.77 -19.21
N ILE A 10 -28.58 55.70 -18.27
CA ILE A 10 -28.36 55.94 -16.83
C ILE A 10 -27.38 54.91 -16.26
N LEU A 11 -27.49 53.65 -16.69
CA LEU A 11 -26.53 52.60 -16.32
C LEU A 11 -25.18 52.70 -17.05
N GLN A 12 -24.94 53.78 -17.81
CA GLN A 12 -23.74 54.04 -18.62
C GLN A 12 -23.41 52.90 -19.60
N LEU A 13 -24.45 52.27 -20.14
CA LEU A 13 -24.34 51.19 -21.11
C LEU A 13 -24.80 51.69 -22.50
N PRO A 14 -24.13 51.31 -23.60
CA PRO A 14 -24.48 51.79 -24.94
C PRO A 14 -25.91 51.41 -25.30
N ALA A 15 -26.73 52.34 -25.80
CA ALA A 15 -28.18 52.15 -25.91
C ALA A 15 -28.59 51.05 -26.91
N GLU A 16 -27.71 50.69 -27.85
CA GLU A 16 -28.01 49.79 -28.96
C GLU A 16 -27.22 48.48 -28.82
N GLY A 17 -27.93 47.36 -28.56
CA GLY A 17 -27.38 46.00 -28.45
C GLY A 17 -28.03 45.14 -27.35
N ASN A 18 -28.22 43.83 -27.62
CA ASN A 18 -28.77 42.86 -26.65
C ASN A 18 -27.75 42.59 -25.53
N LYS A 19 -27.94 43.22 -24.36
CA LYS A 19 -27.00 43.06 -23.23
C LYS A 19 -27.33 41.82 -22.41
N SER A 20 -26.29 41.06 -22.10
CA SER A 20 -26.39 39.94 -21.16
C SER A 20 -26.78 40.44 -19.78
N ALA A 21 -27.66 39.70 -19.09
CA ALA A 21 -28.12 40.04 -17.74
C ALA A 21 -26.96 40.24 -16.75
N ALA A 22 -25.84 39.53 -16.95
CA ALA A 22 -24.63 39.69 -16.14
C ALA A 22 -23.99 41.08 -16.32
N GLN A 23 -23.90 41.58 -17.56
CA GLN A 23 -23.29 42.88 -17.85
C GLN A 23 -24.11 44.04 -17.25
N VAL A 24 -25.44 43.93 -17.26
CA VAL A 24 -26.33 44.93 -16.65
C VAL A 24 -26.14 44.94 -15.13
N LYS A 25 -26.03 43.76 -14.52
CA LYS A 25 -25.79 43.62 -13.07
C LYS A 25 -24.44 44.21 -12.65
N ASP A 26 -23.39 43.95 -13.42
CA ASP A 26 -22.05 44.45 -13.10
C ASP A 26 -21.97 45.98 -13.23
N ALA A 27 -22.63 46.55 -14.24
CA ALA A 27 -22.73 48.01 -14.39
C ALA A 27 -23.49 48.65 -13.22
N TYR A 28 -24.61 48.04 -12.81
CA TYR A 28 -25.36 48.49 -11.63
C TYR A 28 -24.50 48.42 -10.37
N LEU A 29 -23.81 47.31 -10.11
CA LEU A 29 -22.95 47.16 -8.93
C LEU A 29 -21.80 48.17 -8.90
N ARG A 30 -21.26 48.54 -10.07
CA ARG A 30 -20.22 49.57 -10.17
C ARG A 30 -20.76 50.94 -9.78
N LEU A 31 -21.91 51.34 -10.34
CA LEU A 31 -22.54 52.64 -10.05
C LEU A 31 -23.07 52.70 -8.61
N ALA A 32 -23.62 51.59 -8.12
CA ALA A 32 -24.07 51.44 -6.75
C ALA A 32 -22.93 51.73 -5.77
N LYS A 33 -21.75 51.11 -5.94
CA LYS A 33 -20.60 51.36 -5.06
C LYS A 33 -20.13 52.83 -5.07
N LEU A 34 -20.30 53.53 -6.19
CA LEU A 34 -19.87 54.93 -6.34
C LEU A 34 -20.85 55.93 -5.71
N TYR A 35 -22.16 55.69 -5.86
CA TYR A 35 -23.20 56.65 -5.46
C TYR A 35 -23.96 56.25 -4.19
N HIS A 36 -23.67 55.10 -3.59
CA HIS A 36 -24.37 54.65 -2.38
C HIS A 36 -24.21 55.68 -1.25
N PRO A 37 -25.30 56.11 -0.58
CA PRO A 37 -25.24 57.12 0.48
C PRO A 37 -24.31 56.73 1.64
N ASP A 38 -24.22 55.42 1.93
CA ASP A 38 -23.42 54.90 3.04
C ASP A 38 -21.96 54.55 2.68
N SER A 39 -21.53 54.77 1.42
CA SER A 39 -20.14 54.41 1.02
C SER A 39 -19.09 55.38 1.57
N GLY A 40 -19.50 56.52 2.15
CA GLY A 40 -18.62 57.51 2.77
C GLY A 40 -17.72 58.28 1.78
N THR A 41 -17.88 58.07 0.47
CA THR A 41 -17.15 58.79 -0.58
C THR A 41 -17.78 60.15 -0.87
N PRO A 42 -17.01 61.18 -1.28
CA PRO A 42 -17.55 62.52 -1.55
C PRO A 42 -18.53 62.57 -2.74
N THR A 43 -18.61 61.50 -3.52
CA THR A 43 -19.55 61.32 -4.65
C THR A 43 -20.85 60.61 -4.26
N ALA A 44 -21.04 60.27 -2.98
CA ALA A 44 -22.22 59.58 -2.49
C ALA A 44 -23.45 60.49 -2.56
N ASP A 45 -24.45 60.08 -3.34
CA ASP A 45 -25.67 60.85 -3.57
C ASP A 45 -26.88 59.90 -3.63
N ALA A 46 -27.76 60.03 -2.64
CA ALA A 46 -28.92 59.16 -2.47
C ALA A 46 -29.91 59.27 -3.64
N GLU A 47 -30.07 60.46 -4.23
CA GLU A 47 -31.02 60.66 -5.32
C GLU A 47 -30.52 60.02 -6.63
N LEU A 48 -29.22 60.14 -6.90
CA LEU A 48 -28.60 59.50 -8.05
C LEU A 48 -28.62 57.98 -7.91
N PHE A 49 -28.38 57.46 -6.71
CA PHE A 49 -28.47 56.04 -6.45
C PHE A 49 -29.88 55.48 -6.68
N ALA A 50 -30.93 56.18 -6.21
CA ALA A 50 -32.32 55.78 -6.46
C ALA A 50 -32.65 55.74 -7.97
N LYS A 51 -32.19 56.74 -8.74
CA LYS A 51 -32.37 56.77 -10.21
C LYS A 51 -31.70 55.58 -10.89
N VAL A 52 -30.50 55.20 -10.45
CA VAL A 52 -29.75 54.05 -10.96
C VAL A 52 -30.46 52.73 -10.62
N GLU A 53 -31.01 52.61 -9.42
CA GLU A 53 -31.78 51.44 -9.00
C GLU A 53 -33.09 51.29 -9.78
N GLU A 54 -33.84 52.37 -9.95
CA GLU A 54 -35.07 52.38 -10.74
C GLU A 54 -34.81 51.96 -12.19
N ALA A 55 -33.75 52.50 -12.80
CA ALA A 55 -33.32 52.13 -14.14
C ALA A 55 -32.98 50.62 -14.25
N TYR A 56 -32.26 50.08 -13.27
CA TYR A 56 -31.92 48.66 -13.22
C TYR A 56 -33.15 47.75 -13.09
N ARG A 57 -34.09 48.10 -12.19
CA ARG A 57 -35.35 47.38 -12.02
C ARG A 57 -36.20 47.40 -13.30
N ALA A 58 -36.24 48.53 -14.00
CA ALA A 58 -36.95 48.65 -15.28
C ALA A 58 -36.36 47.71 -16.36
N VAL A 59 -35.03 47.57 -16.43
CA VAL A 59 -34.39 46.66 -17.40
C VAL A 59 -34.68 45.19 -17.07
N LEU A 60 -34.62 44.79 -15.79
CA LEU A 60 -34.90 43.40 -15.40
C LEU A 60 -36.34 42.98 -15.68
N THR A 61 -37.30 43.87 -15.42
CA THR A 61 -38.72 43.59 -15.70
C THR A 61 -38.96 43.42 -17.20
N HIS A 62 -38.32 44.24 -18.04
CA HIS A 62 -38.39 44.06 -19.50
C HIS A 62 -37.75 42.75 -19.96
N GLN A 63 -36.54 42.39 -19.48
CA GLN A 63 -35.89 41.12 -19.85
C GLN A 63 -36.73 39.89 -19.46
N ARG A 64 -37.38 39.92 -18.30
CA ARG A 64 -38.30 38.87 -17.87
C ARG A 64 -39.54 38.80 -18.76
N LYS A 65 -40.14 39.95 -19.08
CA LYS A 65 -41.32 40.03 -19.96
C LYS A 65 -41.00 39.56 -21.39
N THR A 66 -39.84 39.91 -21.94
CA THR A 66 -39.38 39.42 -23.24
C THR A 66 -39.12 37.92 -23.22
N LYS A 67 -38.52 37.36 -22.15
CA LYS A 67 -38.36 35.91 -21.99
C LYS A 67 -39.71 35.18 -21.87
N GLN A 68 -40.68 35.76 -21.16
CA GLN A 68 -42.04 35.21 -21.05
C GLN A 68 -42.84 35.31 -22.35
N SER A 69 -42.71 36.37 -23.14
CA SER A 69 -43.40 36.48 -24.44
C SER A 69 -42.85 35.54 -25.52
N CYS A 70 -41.58 35.11 -25.41
CA CYS A 70 -40.98 34.12 -26.31
C CYS A 70 -41.30 32.66 -25.91
N GLN A 71 -41.85 32.42 -24.71
CA GLN A 71 -42.32 31.10 -24.25
C GLN A 71 -43.85 31.05 -24.17
N GLY A 72 -44.53 31.68 -25.14
CA GLY A 72 -45.98 31.63 -25.24
C GLY A 72 -46.50 30.34 -25.85
N LYS A 73 -47.21 29.56 -25.00
CA LYS A 73 -48.30 28.60 -25.27
C LYS A 73 -47.96 27.11 -25.13
N THR A 74 -48.18 26.59 -23.92
CA THR A 74 -49.01 25.39 -23.74
C THR A 74 -49.84 25.52 -22.46
N THR A 75 -51.16 25.48 -22.66
CA THR A 75 -52.24 25.08 -21.75
C THR A 75 -52.48 25.89 -20.48
N GLU A 76 -53.57 26.66 -20.56
CA GLU A 76 -54.50 26.94 -19.48
C GLU A 76 -54.98 25.62 -18.86
N GLU A 77 -54.88 25.49 -17.54
CA GLU A 77 -55.91 24.92 -16.65
C GLU A 77 -55.43 25.06 -15.19
N GLU A 78 -56.37 25.40 -14.30
CA GLU A 78 -56.24 25.53 -12.84
C GLU A 78 -55.84 26.91 -12.26
N GLU A 79 -56.57 27.95 -12.66
CA GLU A 79 -56.97 28.97 -11.69
C GLU A 79 -58.20 28.45 -10.92
N THR A 80 -58.00 28.02 -9.67
CA THR A 80 -58.92 28.08 -8.50
C THR A 80 -58.93 26.80 -7.65
N ARG A 81 -57.88 26.62 -6.82
CA ARG A 81 -58.05 26.08 -5.46
C ARG A 81 -57.26 26.91 -4.46
N GLN A 82 -57.98 27.85 -3.86
CA GLN A 82 -57.59 28.59 -2.68
C GLN A 82 -57.11 27.66 -1.55
N ALA A 83 -56.00 28.06 -0.93
CA ALA A 83 -55.58 27.78 0.44
C ALA A 83 -56.06 26.45 1.08
N THR A 84 -55.33 25.36 0.86
CA THR A 84 -55.33 24.21 1.79
C THR A 84 -53.90 23.70 2.04
N LEU A 85 -53.37 24.03 3.24
CA LEU A 85 -52.25 23.36 3.93
C LEU A 85 -50.90 23.27 3.20
N ALA A 86 -50.10 24.33 3.31
CA ALA A 86 -48.73 24.45 2.76
C ALA A 86 -47.66 23.47 3.32
N HIS A 87 -48.04 22.42 4.06
CA HIS A 87 -47.11 21.47 4.68
C HIS A 87 -47.48 19.99 4.44
N ARG A 88 -47.98 19.65 3.25
CA ARG A 88 -48.01 18.26 2.77
C ARG A 88 -46.99 18.08 1.66
N HIS A 89 -45.72 17.90 2.02
CA HIS A 89 -44.72 17.37 1.10
C HIS A 89 -44.90 15.85 1.05
N TYR A 90 -45.54 15.33 -0.01
CA TYR A 90 -45.50 13.90 -0.28
C TYR A 90 -44.07 13.52 -0.71
N LEU A 91 -43.54 12.40 -0.21
CA LEU A 91 -42.31 11.83 -0.74
C LEU A 91 -42.46 11.65 -2.25
N SER A 92 -41.62 12.32 -3.05
CA SER A 92 -41.51 12.02 -4.47
C SER A 92 -40.81 10.68 -4.59
N TYR A 93 -41.56 9.61 -4.92
CA TYR A 93 -41.04 8.25 -5.13
C TYR A 93 -40.17 8.11 -6.39
N GLU A 94 -39.33 9.11 -6.69
CA GLU A 94 -38.49 9.20 -7.89
C GLU A 94 -39.27 9.04 -9.21
N GLY A 95 -40.58 9.30 -9.21
CA GLY A 95 -41.46 9.05 -10.36
C GLY A 95 -41.81 7.58 -10.58
N VAL A 96 -41.53 6.71 -9.61
CA VAL A 96 -41.66 5.27 -9.73
C VAL A 96 -42.97 4.77 -9.11
N GLY A 97 -43.69 3.97 -9.90
CA GLY A 97 -44.95 3.35 -9.51
C GLY A 97 -46.20 4.08 -10.02
N SER A 98 -47.29 3.34 -10.15
CA SER A 98 -48.59 3.83 -10.61
C SER A 98 -49.70 3.48 -9.62
N GLY A 99 -50.84 4.17 -9.69
CA GLY A 99 -51.98 3.94 -8.79
C GLY A 99 -52.01 4.87 -7.58
N THR A 100 -52.63 4.41 -6.48
CA THR A 100 -52.85 5.21 -5.27
C THR A 100 -51.54 5.49 -4.52
N LEU A 101 -51.54 6.49 -3.64
CA LEU A 101 -50.35 6.90 -2.89
C LEU A 101 -49.74 5.73 -2.08
N PHE A 102 -50.59 4.89 -1.48
CA PHE A 102 -50.17 3.71 -0.71
C PHE A 102 -49.57 2.61 -1.60
N GLN A 103 -50.12 2.41 -2.80
CA GLN A 103 -49.57 1.45 -3.77
C GLN A 103 -48.17 1.88 -4.24
N ARG A 104 -47.98 3.16 -4.54
CA ARG A 104 -46.65 3.70 -4.92
C ARG A 104 -45.65 3.63 -3.78
N GLU A 105 -46.08 3.86 -2.55
CA GLU A 105 -45.22 3.72 -1.37
C GLU A 105 -44.66 2.29 -1.25
N ASN A 106 -45.53 1.28 -1.36
CA ASN A 106 -45.11 -0.12 -1.27
C ASN A 106 -44.18 -0.51 -2.43
N GLN A 107 -44.46 -0.05 -3.64
CA GLN A 107 -43.59 -0.28 -4.81
C GLN A 107 -42.23 0.40 -4.63
N TYR A 108 -42.18 1.65 -4.19
CA TYR A 108 -40.92 2.35 -3.93
C TYR A 108 -40.12 1.69 -2.80
N ARG A 109 -40.80 1.22 -1.74
CA ARG A 109 -40.16 0.43 -0.68
C ARG A 109 -39.51 -0.84 -1.25
N GLN A 110 -40.20 -1.59 -2.11
CA GLN A 110 -39.64 -2.77 -2.78
C GLN A 110 -38.44 -2.42 -3.65
N ILE A 111 -38.51 -1.36 -4.45
CA ILE A 111 -37.43 -0.95 -5.34
C ILE A 111 -36.21 -0.48 -4.55
N ARG A 112 -36.41 0.24 -3.44
CA ARG A 112 -35.30 0.58 -2.53
C ARG A 112 -34.62 -0.66 -1.96
N VAL A 113 -35.40 -1.67 -1.56
CA VAL A 113 -34.86 -2.94 -1.06
C VAL A 113 -34.06 -3.66 -2.16
N ASN A 114 -34.61 -3.77 -3.37
CA ASN A 114 -33.92 -4.40 -4.50
C ASN A 114 -32.62 -3.69 -4.85
N ARG A 115 -32.64 -2.36 -4.92
CA ARG A 115 -31.45 -1.53 -5.19
C ARG A 115 -30.40 -1.65 -4.08
N ALA A 116 -30.83 -1.78 -2.83
CA ALA A 116 -29.91 -2.05 -1.72
C ALA A 116 -29.28 -3.44 -1.84
N ALA A 117 -30.07 -4.46 -2.23
CA ALA A 117 -29.57 -5.81 -2.46
C ALA A 117 -28.55 -5.85 -3.62
N GLU A 118 -28.84 -5.22 -4.76
CA GLU A 118 -27.91 -5.10 -5.89
C GLU A 118 -26.59 -4.44 -5.47
N LYS A 119 -26.64 -3.32 -4.75
CA LYS A 119 -25.44 -2.64 -4.25
C LYS A 119 -24.58 -3.52 -3.32
N VAL A 120 -25.22 -4.34 -2.50
CA VAL A 120 -24.50 -5.28 -1.61
C VAL A 120 -23.84 -6.40 -2.42
N LEU A 121 -24.52 -6.91 -3.45
CA LEU A 121 -23.94 -7.91 -4.35
C LEU A 121 -22.76 -7.35 -5.14
N ASP A 122 -22.90 -6.14 -5.70
CA ASP A 122 -21.81 -5.45 -6.39
C ASP A 122 -20.59 -5.23 -5.49
N TYR A 123 -20.82 -4.85 -4.22
CA TYR A 123 -19.75 -4.71 -3.25
C TYR A 123 -19.05 -6.04 -3.00
N ARG A 124 -19.80 -7.11 -2.74
CA ARG A 124 -19.24 -8.45 -2.53
C ARG A 124 -18.45 -8.93 -3.74
N GLN A 125 -18.97 -8.72 -4.94
CA GLN A 125 -18.29 -9.09 -6.17
C GLN A 125 -16.95 -8.35 -6.31
N ARG A 126 -16.91 -7.04 -6.07
CA ARG A 126 -15.66 -6.26 -6.09
C ARG A 126 -14.66 -6.72 -5.04
N GLU A 127 -15.11 -7.08 -3.85
CA GLU A 127 -14.24 -7.65 -2.82
C GLU A 127 -13.66 -9.00 -3.27
N HIS A 128 -14.48 -9.88 -3.86
CA HIS A 128 -14.02 -11.15 -4.42
C HIS A 128 -13.03 -10.96 -5.57
N GLU A 129 -13.27 -10.01 -6.48
CA GLU A 129 -12.35 -9.68 -7.57
C GLU A 129 -11.00 -9.14 -7.06
N ARG A 130 -11.02 -8.29 -6.02
CA ARG A 130 -9.78 -7.80 -5.37
C ARG A 130 -9.02 -8.92 -4.67
N ALA A 131 -9.73 -9.80 -3.96
CA ALA A 131 -9.13 -10.97 -3.32
C ALA A 131 -8.50 -11.90 -4.36
N ALA A 132 -9.22 -12.20 -5.44
CA ALA A 132 -8.73 -13.01 -6.55
C ALA A 132 -7.52 -12.37 -7.26
N ALA A 133 -7.52 -11.04 -7.45
CA ALA A 133 -6.37 -10.33 -8.01
C ALA A 133 -5.13 -10.39 -7.09
N ALA A 134 -5.32 -10.24 -5.77
CA ALA A 134 -4.24 -10.37 -4.79
C ALA A 134 -3.69 -11.80 -4.72
N GLU A 135 -4.56 -12.82 -4.73
CA GLU A 135 -4.15 -14.22 -4.80
C GLU A 135 -3.44 -14.53 -6.12
N GLY A 136 -3.95 -14.04 -7.25
CA GLY A 136 -3.32 -14.15 -8.56
C GLY A 136 -1.91 -13.56 -8.58
N GLU A 137 -1.72 -12.38 -8.02
CA GLU A 137 -0.40 -11.72 -7.94
C GLU A 137 0.61 -12.54 -7.11
N LEU A 138 0.18 -13.16 -6.01
CA LEU A 138 1.03 -14.06 -5.21
C LEU A 138 1.42 -15.31 -6.00
N VAL A 139 0.46 -15.93 -6.69
CA VAL A 139 0.72 -17.12 -7.52
C VAL A 139 1.69 -16.79 -8.66
N GLU A 140 1.53 -15.65 -9.33
CA GLU A 140 2.45 -15.21 -10.38
C GLU A 140 3.88 -15.00 -9.86
N ARG A 141 4.03 -14.37 -8.68
CA ARG A 141 5.34 -14.20 -8.03
C ARG A 141 5.99 -15.55 -7.73
N ASP A 142 5.23 -16.49 -7.18
CA ASP A 142 5.72 -17.83 -6.87
C ASP A 142 6.12 -18.61 -8.12
N VAL A 143 5.30 -18.56 -9.19
CA VAL A 143 5.61 -19.20 -10.48
C VAL A 143 6.86 -18.58 -11.11
N ARG A 144 7.03 -17.26 -11.02
CA ARG A 144 8.25 -16.56 -11.49
C ARG A 144 9.48 -17.00 -10.69
N GLN A 145 9.40 -17.09 -9.37
CA GLN A 145 10.50 -17.57 -8.54
C GLN A 145 10.87 -19.02 -8.85
N ARG A 146 9.88 -19.90 -9.00
CA ARG A 146 10.10 -21.32 -9.37
C ARG A 146 10.74 -21.45 -10.74
N SER A 147 10.23 -20.74 -11.75
CA SER A 147 10.79 -20.77 -13.10
C SER A 147 12.21 -20.21 -13.14
N HIS A 148 12.51 -19.16 -12.39
CA HIS A 148 13.88 -18.64 -12.24
C HIS A 148 14.81 -19.67 -11.60
N LYS A 149 14.35 -20.37 -10.54
CA LYS A 149 15.11 -21.44 -9.89
C LYS A 149 15.43 -22.58 -10.85
N ILE A 150 14.45 -23.04 -11.64
CA ILE A 150 14.63 -24.10 -12.64
C ILE A 150 15.64 -23.68 -13.72
N LYS A 151 15.56 -22.43 -14.20
CA LYS A 151 16.53 -21.91 -15.17
C LYS A 151 17.95 -21.87 -14.61
N ILE A 152 18.11 -21.49 -13.33
CA ILE A 152 19.42 -21.52 -12.67
C ILE A 152 19.95 -22.94 -12.57
N THR A 153 19.13 -23.91 -12.11
CA THR A 153 19.60 -25.29 -11.97
C THR A 153 20.00 -25.89 -13.32
N GLN A 154 19.22 -25.66 -14.37
CA GLN A 154 19.56 -26.10 -15.73
C GLN A 154 20.84 -25.44 -16.25
N ALA A 155 21.05 -24.15 -15.96
CA ALA A 155 22.27 -23.45 -16.33
C ALA A 155 23.49 -24.04 -15.59
N VAL A 156 23.36 -24.36 -14.30
CA VAL A 156 24.42 -25.02 -13.52
C VAL A 156 24.73 -26.40 -14.08
N GLU A 157 23.70 -27.22 -14.36
CA GLU A 157 23.88 -28.55 -14.97
C GLU A 157 24.63 -28.48 -16.30
N ARG A 158 24.25 -27.54 -17.17
CA ARG A 158 24.95 -27.30 -18.43
C ARG A 158 26.40 -26.87 -18.22
N LEU A 159 26.65 -25.95 -17.29
CA LEU A 159 28.02 -25.50 -16.98
C LEU A 159 28.88 -26.65 -16.45
N VAL A 160 28.33 -27.52 -15.60
CA VAL A 160 29.03 -28.71 -15.09
C VAL A 160 29.35 -29.68 -16.23
N GLU A 161 28.40 -29.93 -17.13
CA GLU A 161 28.62 -30.80 -18.30
C GLU A 161 29.72 -30.23 -19.22
N ASP A 162 29.66 -28.92 -19.52
CA ASP A 162 30.68 -28.24 -20.33
C ASP A 162 32.08 -28.38 -19.68
N LEU A 163 32.18 -28.25 -18.35
CA LEU A 163 33.45 -28.43 -17.61
C LEU A 163 33.95 -29.88 -17.64
N ILE A 164 33.06 -30.87 -17.54
CA ILE A 164 33.42 -32.29 -17.64
C ILE A 164 33.96 -32.58 -19.04
N GLN A 165 33.28 -32.12 -20.09
CA GLN A 165 33.70 -32.30 -21.47
C GLN A 165 35.04 -31.63 -21.77
N GLU A 166 35.25 -30.41 -21.25
CA GLU A 166 36.53 -29.73 -21.37
C GLU A 166 37.66 -30.50 -20.67
N SER A 167 37.42 -31.00 -19.46
CA SER A 167 38.41 -31.80 -18.70
C SER A 167 38.72 -33.14 -19.41
N MET A 168 37.71 -33.76 -20.03
CA MET A 168 37.90 -34.95 -20.88
C MET A 168 38.75 -34.64 -22.11
N ALA A 169 38.51 -33.51 -22.78
CA ALA A 169 39.26 -33.09 -23.96
C ALA A 169 40.72 -32.76 -23.63
N ARG A 170 40.97 -32.11 -22.49
CA ARG A 170 42.32 -31.86 -21.94
C ARG A 170 43.04 -33.16 -21.57
N GLY A 171 42.28 -34.22 -21.30
CA GLY A 171 42.82 -35.52 -20.93
C GLY A 171 43.15 -35.63 -19.44
N ASP A 172 42.55 -34.81 -18.58
CA ASP A 172 42.77 -34.83 -17.12
C ASP A 172 42.41 -36.19 -16.49
N PHE A 173 41.56 -36.97 -17.17
CA PHE A 173 41.20 -38.34 -16.77
C PHE A 173 42.16 -39.42 -17.27
N ARG A 174 43.15 -39.10 -18.12
CA ARG A 174 44.14 -40.05 -18.65
C ARG A 174 45.36 -40.04 -17.71
N ASN A 175 45.52 -41.10 -16.91
CA ASN A 175 46.59 -41.32 -15.91
C ASN A 175 46.29 -40.86 -14.47
N LEU A 176 45.06 -41.02 -14.01
CA LEU A 176 44.74 -40.86 -12.59
C LEU A 176 45.51 -41.86 -11.72
N SER A 177 45.98 -41.41 -10.55
CA SER A 177 46.65 -42.26 -9.57
C SER A 177 45.69 -43.36 -9.09
N GLY A 178 45.90 -44.60 -9.52
CA GLY A 178 45.03 -45.72 -9.18
C GLY A 178 44.13 -46.23 -10.31
N ALA A 179 44.23 -45.65 -11.52
CA ALA A 179 43.55 -46.17 -12.70
C ALA A 179 43.88 -47.67 -12.92
N GLY A 180 42.84 -48.49 -13.11
CA GLY A 180 42.97 -49.95 -13.32
C GLY A 180 43.28 -50.77 -12.06
N LYS A 181 43.48 -50.15 -10.89
CA LYS A 181 43.63 -50.87 -9.61
C LYS A 181 42.25 -51.12 -9.00
N PRO A 182 42.04 -52.26 -8.30
CA PRO A 182 40.80 -52.48 -7.55
C PRO A 182 40.64 -51.38 -6.50
N LEU A 183 39.41 -50.90 -6.31
CA LEU A 183 39.10 -49.94 -5.27
C LEU A 183 39.45 -50.54 -3.90
N THR A 184 40.05 -49.73 -3.02
CA THR A 184 40.28 -50.12 -1.64
C THR A 184 38.95 -50.53 -1.01
N LYS A 185 38.88 -51.75 -0.47
CA LYS A 185 37.68 -52.29 0.18
C LYS A 185 37.13 -51.26 1.15
N PHE A 186 35.84 -51.00 1.01
CA PHE A 186 35.14 -49.98 1.78
C PHE A 186 35.15 -50.39 3.26
N GLU A 187 35.22 -49.42 4.17
CA GLU A 187 34.72 -49.67 5.52
C GLU A 187 33.22 -49.90 5.36
N ASP A 188 32.81 -51.17 5.32
CA ASP A 188 31.42 -51.54 5.13
C ASP A 188 30.67 -51.08 6.38
N ASN A 189 30.00 -49.94 6.30
CA ASN A 189 28.95 -49.61 7.25
C ASN A 189 27.74 -50.47 6.87
N PRO A 190 27.40 -51.53 7.64
CA PRO A 190 26.33 -52.45 7.27
C PRO A 190 24.94 -51.79 7.26
N TYR A 191 24.84 -50.60 7.86
CA TYR A 191 23.61 -49.81 7.94
C TYR A 191 23.50 -48.72 6.87
N ALA A 192 24.55 -48.50 6.07
CA ALA A 192 24.53 -47.51 5.00
C ALA A 192 24.44 -48.18 3.62
N ASP A 193 23.70 -47.55 2.71
CA ASP A 193 23.73 -47.93 1.31
C ASP A 193 25.16 -47.76 0.74
N PRO A 194 25.76 -48.80 0.13
CA PRO A 194 27.11 -48.74 -0.41
C PRO A 194 27.33 -47.61 -1.41
N MET A 195 26.33 -47.31 -2.26
CA MET A 195 26.44 -46.23 -3.26
C MET A 195 26.55 -44.86 -2.58
N THR A 196 25.65 -44.58 -1.63
CA THR A 196 25.60 -43.33 -0.87
C THR A 196 26.87 -43.12 -0.04
N HIS A 197 27.34 -44.17 0.62
CA HIS A 197 28.57 -44.13 1.40
C HIS A 197 29.78 -43.80 0.52
N ASN A 198 29.89 -44.44 -0.64
CA ASN A 198 30.98 -44.22 -1.59
C ASN A 198 30.98 -42.80 -2.16
N LEU A 199 29.80 -42.26 -2.50
CA LEU A 199 29.66 -40.89 -2.96
C LEU A 199 30.11 -39.89 -1.88
N ASN A 200 29.63 -40.06 -0.65
CA ASN A 200 30.02 -39.18 0.47
C ASN A 200 31.53 -39.23 0.74
N ARG A 201 32.16 -40.41 0.61
CA ARG A 201 33.61 -40.55 0.73
C ARG A 201 34.33 -39.79 -0.38
N ILE A 202 33.95 -39.99 -1.64
CA ILE A 202 34.56 -39.27 -2.78
C ILE A 202 34.47 -37.76 -2.57
N LEU A 203 33.31 -37.26 -2.16
CA LEU A 203 33.12 -35.84 -1.84
C LEU A 203 34.08 -35.39 -0.72
N THR A 204 34.19 -36.17 0.36
CA THR A 204 35.07 -35.86 1.48
C THR A 204 36.55 -35.89 1.10
N ASP A 205 36.98 -36.87 0.30
CA ASP A 205 38.37 -37.00 -0.20
C ASP A 205 38.76 -35.81 -1.09
N ASN A 206 37.79 -35.23 -1.81
CA ASN A 206 37.96 -34.02 -2.60
C ASN A 206 37.79 -32.73 -1.78
N GLY A 207 37.63 -32.82 -0.46
CA GLY A 207 37.49 -31.68 0.44
C GLY A 207 36.12 -30.99 0.38
N TYR A 208 35.10 -31.61 -0.23
CA TYR A 208 33.75 -31.08 -0.22
C TYR A 208 33.13 -31.20 1.17
N GLN A 209 32.52 -30.11 1.64
CA GLN A 209 31.84 -30.06 2.93
C GLN A 209 30.39 -29.60 2.70
N PRO A 210 29.40 -30.36 3.20
CA PRO A 210 28.01 -29.92 3.15
C PRO A 210 27.84 -28.56 3.82
N PRO A 211 26.96 -27.68 3.31
CA PRO A 211 26.77 -26.34 3.86
C PRO A 211 26.49 -26.32 5.36
N TRP A 212 25.68 -27.27 5.85
CA TRP A 212 25.35 -27.36 7.26
C TRP A 212 26.56 -27.68 8.14
N VAL A 213 27.53 -28.47 7.66
CA VAL A 213 28.77 -28.78 8.40
C VAL A 213 29.61 -27.52 8.59
N VAL A 214 29.75 -26.72 7.53
CA VAL A 214 30.48 -25.45 7.57
C VAL A 214 29.82 -24.50 8.56
N THR A 215 28.51 -24.28 8.43
CA THR A 215 27.77 -23.41 9.36
C THR A 215 27.83 -23.91 10.80
N GLN A 216 27.83 -25.22 11.04
CA GLN A 216 27.96 -25.78 12.38
C GLN A 216 29.34 -25.46 12.98
N ARG A 217 30.41 -25.58 12.19
CA ARG A 217 31.76 -25.18 12.61
C ARG A 217 31.79 -23.69 12.94
N ASP A 218 31.26 -22.86 12.07
CA ASP A 218 31.24 -21.40 12.25
C ASP A 218 30.46 -20.99 13.51
N ILE A 219 29.31 -21.63 13.79
CA ILE A 219 28.56 -21.44 15.04
C ILE A 219 29.42 -21.81 16.26
N ARG A 220 30.12 -22.96 16.21
CA ARG A 220 30.98 -23.43 17.30
C ARG A 220 32.17 -22.50 17.55
N GLU A 221 32.78 -21.97 16.50
CA GLU A 221 33.88 -21.01 16.60
C GLU A 221 33.40 -19.67 17.13
N ALA A 222 32.26 -19.16 16.63
CA ALA A 222 31.67 -17.91 17.08
C ALA A 222 31.29 -17.95 18.57
N ILE A 223 30.65 -19.02 19.04
CA ILE A 223 30.31 -19.15 20.47
C ILE A 223 31.56 -19.31 21.34
N ALA A 224 32.59 -20.02 20.86
CA ALA A 224 33.86 -20.13 21.58
C ALA A 224 34.55 -18.77 21.71
N HIS A 225 34.51 -17.95 20.66
CA HIS A 225 35.04 -16.58 20.67
C HIS A 225 34.29 -15.68 21.66
N ILE A 226 32.95 -15.70 21.63
CA ILE A 226 32.11 -14.94 22.58
C ILE A 226 32.42 -15.35 24.02
N ARG A 227 32.47 -16.66 24.30
CA ARG A 227 32.80 -17.18 25.64
C ARG A 227 34.20 -16.75 26.09
N LYS A 228 35.20 -16.84 25.20
CA LYS A 228 36.57 -16.40 25.49
C LYS A 228 36.61 -14.91 25.79
N LYS A 229 35.90 -14.07 25.03
CA LYS A 229 35.80 -12.63 25.31
C LYS A 229 35.22 -12.37 26.70
N LEU A 230 34.09 -13.00 27.04
CA LEU A 230 33.43 -12.87 28.34
C LEU A 230 34.32 -13.31 29.50
N LEU A 231 35.05 -14.42 29.35
CA LEU A 231 35.96 -14.92 30.37
C LEU A 231 37.15 -13.97 30.56
N VAL A 232 37.78 -13.52 29.46
CA VAL A 232 38.91 -12.58 29.54
C VAL A 232 38.48 -11.24 30.13
N SER A 233 37.31 -10.71 29.77
CA SER A 233 36.81 -9.49 30.37
C SER A 233 36.45 -9.69 31.84
N ARG A 234 35.83 -10.81 32.22
CA ARG A 234 35.53 -11.10 33.63
C ARG A 234 36.79 -11.23 34.48
N ALA A 235 37.83 -11.87 33.96
CA ALA A 235 39.12 -12.04 34.65
C ALA A 235 39.89 -10.73 34.84
N ARG A 236 39.64 -9.71 34.01
CA ARG A 236 40.22 -8.36 34.17
C ARG A 236 39.55 -7.53 35.26
N LEU A 237 38.34 -7.90 35.65
CA LEU A 237 37.56 -7.15 36.63
C LEU A 237 37.86 -7.66 38.05
N GLY A 238 38.12 -6.74 38.97
CA GLY A 238 38.30 -7.07 40.38
C GLY A 238 37.01 -7.59 41.03
N ASP A 239 37.16 -8.27 42.17
CA ASP A 239 36.04 -8.65 43.04
C ASP A 239 36.27 -8.06 44.44
N PRO A 240 35.48 -7.08 44.90
CA PRO A 240 34.30 -6.47 44.27
C PRO A 240 34.64 -5.44 43.16
N MET A 241 33.78 -5.36 42.14
CA MET A 241 33.94 -4.44 41.01
C MET A 241 33.73 -2.97 41.40
N THR A 242 34.58 -2.09 40.90
CA THR A 242 34.38 -0.63 40.95
C THR A 242 33.21 -0.17 40.05
N PRO A 243 32.57 0.98 40.32
CA PRO A 243 31.46 1.47 39.48
C PRO A 243 31.86 1.74 38.02
N ILE A 244 33.13 2.04 37.76
CA ILE A 244 33.67 2.23 36.40
C ILE A 244 33.82 0.88 35.68
N GLU A 245 34.31 -0.14 36.38
CA GLU A 245 34.39 -1.51 35.86
C GLU A 245 32.99 -2.10 35.58
N GLN A 246 32.01 -1.76 36.42
CA GLN A 246 30.62 -2.16 36.19
C GLN A 246 30.03 -1.54 34.93
N SER A 247 30.33 -0.27 34.61
CA SER A 247 29.86 0.35 33.37
C SER A 247 30.54 -0.24 32.14
N GLN A 248 31.84 -0.54 32.22
CA GLN A 248 32.58 -1.24 31.16
C GLN A 248 32.05 -2.66 30.92
N TRP A 249 31.73 -3.38 32.00
CA TRP A 249 31.11 -4.71 31.90
C TRP A 249 29.75 -4.65 31.21
N LYS A 250 28.90 -3.67 31.56
CA LYS A 250 27.60 -3.47 30.92
C LYS A 250 27.72 -3.18 29.42
N GLN A 251 28.65 -2.31 29.03
CA GLN A 251 28.92 -2.02 27.61
C GLN A 251 29.38 -3.26 26.84
N LEU A 252 30.24 -4.08 27.46
CA LEU A 252 30.64 -5.36 26.87
C LEU A 252 29.48 -6.33 26.74
N CYS A 253 28.58 -6.39 27.73
CA CYS A 253 27.38 -7.20 27.66
C CYS A 253 26.45 -6.76 26.54
N GLU A 254 26.27 -5.45 26.32
CA GLU A 254 25.50 -4.91 25.19
C GLU A 254 26.12 -5.33 23.84
N PHE A 255 27.44 -5.20 23.70
CA PHE A 255 28.13 -5.64 22.50
C PHE A 255 28.01 -7.15 22.25
N VAL A 256 28.18 -7.97 23.29
CA VAL A 256 28.03 -9.43 23.20
C VAL A 256 26.59 -9.82 22.89
N GLN A 257 25.60 -9.08 23.41
CA GLN A 257 24.19 -9.28 23.08
C GLN A 257 23.94 -9.10 21.59
N GLU A 258 24.53 -8.09 20.95
CA GLU A 258 24.43 -7.89 19.49
C GLU A 258 25.10 -9.03 18.70
N GLU A 259 26.28 -9.50 19.14
CA GLU A 259 26.95 -10.66 18.54
C GLU A 259 26.10 -11.94 18.69
N LEU A 260 25.45 -12.14 19.85
CA LEU A 260 24.56 -13.27 20.10
C LEU A 260 23.31 -13.23 19.22
N VAL A 261 22.73 -12.07 18.95
CA VAL A 261 21.59 -11.95 18.03
C VAL A 261 21.99 -12.38 16.61
N LYS A 262 23.19 -11.99 16.15
CA LYS A 262 23.72 -12.45 14.84
C LYS A 262 23.97 -13.96 14.84
N LEU A 263 24.53 -14.48 15.93
CA LEU A 263 24.76 -15.92 16.10
C LEU A 263 23.44 -16.71 16.09
N ASN A 264 22.41 -16.24 16.79
CA ASN A 264 21.11 -16.90 16.85
C ASN A 264 20.41 -16.93 15.48
N LYS A 265 20.55 -15.86 14.67
CA LYS A 265 20.10 -15.90 13.26
C LYS A 265 20.84 -16.96 12.43
N MET A 266 22.14 -17.13 12.67
CA MET A 266 22.92 -18.19 12.03
C MET A 266 22.46 -19.58 12.50
N VAL A 267 22.15 -19.74 13.79
CA VAL A 267 21.55 -20.96 14.34
C VAL A 267 20.19 -21.25 13.69
N ASP A 268 19.34 -20.25 13.48
CA ASP A 268 18.07 -20.42 12.76
C ASP A 268 18.32 -20.94 11.34
N SER A 269 19.24 -20.31 10.60
CA SER A 269 19.59 -20.77 9.25
C SER A 269 20.13 -22.19 9.24
N TYR A 270 20.93 -22.56 10.23
CA TYR A 270 21.44 -23.92 10.43
C TYR A 270 20.31 -24.92 10.68
N ASN A 271 19.39 -24.59 11.60
CA ASN A 271 18.26 -25.46 11.94
C ASN A 271 17.33 -25.74 10.74
N LEU A 272 17.27 -24.83 9.77
CA LEU A 272 16.50 -25.01 8.53
C LEU A 272 17.17 -25.95 7.52
N ILE A 273 18.51 -26.07 7.54
CA ILE A 273 19.27 -26.87 6.56
C ILE A 273 19.72 -28.23 7.09
N VAL A 274 19.67 -28.45 8.40
CA VAL A 274 20.13 -29.68 9.04
C VAL A 274 19.22 -30.86 8.71
N PRO A 275 19.79 -32.03 8.34
CA PRO A 275 19.00 -33.19 7.93
C PRO A 275 18.32 -33.94 9.09
N LEU A 276 18.79 -33.78 10.33
CA LEU A 276 18.32 -34.52 11.50
C LEU A 276 17.89 -33.58 12.63
N LEU A 277 16.68 -33.79 13.18
CA LEU A 277 16.16 -32.99 14.28
C LEU A 277 17.07 -32.99 15.52
N THR A 278 17.74 -34.11 15.77
CA THR A 278 18.67 -34.28 16.90
C THR A 278 19.91 -33.40 16.80
N MET A 279 20.24 -32.89 15.61
CA MET A 279 21.37 -32.01 15.37
C MET A 279 20.99 -30.52 15.44
N GLN A 280 19.70 -30.19 15.57
CA GLN A 280 19.28 -28.80 15.73
C GLN A 280 19.79 -28.21 17.04
N MET A 281 20.07 -26.90 17.01
CA MET A 281 20.64 -26.16 18.12
C MET A 281 19.61 -25.18 18.70
N VAL A 282 19.65 -25.00 20.02
CA VAL A 282 18.86 -23.98 20.71
C VAL A 282 19.61 -22.65 20.69
N HIS A 283 18.87 -21.55 20.72
CA HIS A 283 19.44 -20.21 20.86
C HIS A 283 20.28 -20.05 22.11
N PHE A 284 21.30 -19.20 21.99
CA PHE A 284 22.18 -18.81 23.08
C PHE A 284 21.61 -17.57 23.76
N SER A 285 21.54 -17.60 25.09
CA SER A 285 21.08 -16.48 25.92
C SER A 285 22.24 -15.86 26.69
N LEU A 286 22.27 -14.52 26.75
CA LEU A 286 23.32 -13.77 27.44
C LEU A 286 23.38 -14.12 28.93
N SER A 287 22.24 -14.20 29.61
CA SER A 287 22.18 -14.56 31.04
C SER A 287 22.87 -15.89 31.34
N ARG A 288 22.66 -16.90 30.49
CA ARG A 288 23.26 -18.22 30.66
C ARG A 288 24.76 -18.22 30.39
N GLU A 289 25.22 -17.42 29.43
CA GLU A 289 26.65 -17.29 29.12
C GLU A 289 27.38 -16.44 30.18
N MET A 290 26.70 -15.45 30.77
CA MET A 290 27.20 -14.70 31.94
C MET A 290 27.34 -15.60 33.16
N ASP A 291 26.31 -16.38 33.50
CA ASP A 291 26.37 -17.30 34.64
C ASP A 291 27.51 -18.32 34.48
N ARG A 292 27.78 -18.75 33.25
CA ARG A 292 28.92 -19.61 32.93
C ARG A 292 30.26 -18.90 33.12
N ALA A 293 30.37 -17.63 32.71
CA ALA A 293 31.58 -16.85 32.89
C ALA A 293 31.85 -16.47 34.36
N VAL A 294 30.81 -16.44 35.22
CA VAL A 294 30.95 -16.18 36.65
C VAL A 294 31.25 -17.45 37.45
N LYS A 295 30.71 -18.60 37.03
CA LYS A 295 30.91 -19.90 37.70
C LYS A 295 32.14 -20.66 37.22
N GLY A 296 32.64 -20.34 36.04
CA GLY A 296 33.84 -20.93 35.43
C GLY A 296 35.12 -20.23 35.87
#